data_AF-A0A3G9JZ99-F1
#
_entry.id   AF-A0A3G9JZ99-F1
#
_cell.length_a   1.000
_cell.length_b   1.000
_cell.length_c   1.000
_cell.angle_alpha   90.00
_cell.angle_beta   90.00
_cell.angle_gamma   90.00
#
_symmetry.space_group_name_H-M   'P 1'
#
loop_
_entity.id
_entity.type
_entity.pdbx_description
1 polymer ?
#
loop_
_entity_poly.entity_id
_entity_poly.type
_entity_poly.pdbx_seq_one_letter_code
_entity_poly.pdbx_strand_id
1 'polypeptide(L)' 'MRTLLLELGVGGNTPGIIKYPFWQMCARNPHATCARAPLTRAAARQCRERYAHLARRSGCRG' A
#
# COMPACT_ATOMS: atom_id res chain seq x y z
N MET A 1 -7.58 12.34 -13.09
CA MET A 1 -8.22 12.01 -11.79
C MET A 1 -7.14 11.46 -10.85
N ARG A 2 -7.12 11.85 -9.57
CA ARG A 2 -6.16 11.32 -8.57
C ARG A 2 -6.88 10.30 -7.68
N THR A 3 -6.24 9.16 -7.43
CA THR A 3 -6.83 8.05 -6.65
C THR A 3 -6.00 7.82 -5.39
N LEU A 4 -6.65 7.80 -4.22
CA LEU A 4 -6.03 7.45 -2.94
C LEU A 4 -6.45 6.03 -2.54
N LEU A 5 -5.46 5.16 -2.36
CA LEU A 5 -5.62 3.79 -1.86
C LEU A 5 -5.18 3.76 -0.39
N LEU A 6 -6.13 3.89 0.54
CA LEU A 6 -5.88 3.99 1.98
C LEU A 6 -6.15 2.67 2.71
N GLU A 7 -5.11 2.06 3.26
CA GLU A 7 -5.23 0.86 4.11
C GLU A 7 -5.23 1.25 5.60
N LEU A 8 -6.35 1.04 6.30
CA LEU A 8 -6.49 1.29 7.74
C LEU A 8 -6.54 -0.02 8.51
N GLY A 9 -5.57 -0.27 9.39
CA GLY A 9 -5.60 -1.46 10.26
C GLY A 9 -5.50 -2.82 9.55
N VAL A 10 -5.13 -2.85 8.27
CA VAL A 10 -5.02 -4.10 7.50
C VAL A 10 -3.77 -4.87 7.92
N GLY A 11 -3.98 -5.91 8.72
CA GLY A 11 -2.95 -6.83 9.20
C GLY A 11 -2.56 -7.93 8.19
N GLY A 12 -1.98 -9.01 8.72
CA GLY A 12 -1.58 -10.19 7.96
C GLY A 12 -2.63 -11.29 7.86
N ASN A 13 -3.79 -11.14 8.53
CA ASN A 13 -4.78 -12.22 8.64
C ASN A 13 -5.52 -12.48 7.32
N THR A 14 -5.85 -11.43 6.57
CA THR A 14 -6.63 -11.52 5.32
C THR A 14 -6.11 -10.57 4.24
N PRO A 15 -4.83 -10.70 3.82
CA PRO A 15 -4.21 -9.75 2.90
C PRO A 15 -4.83 -9.77 1.49
N GLY A 16 -5.54 -10.84 1.12
CA GLY A 16 -6.19 -10.98 -0.18
C GLY A 16 -7.38 -10.04 -0.41
N ILE A 17 -8.00 -9.50 0.65
CA ILE A 17 -9.22 -8.69 0.51
C ILE A 17 -8.89 -7.22 0.19
N ILE A 18 -7.90 -6.64 0.88
CA ILE A 18 -7.56 -5.21 0.73
C ILE A 18 -6.13 -5.01 0.24
N LYS A 19 -5.15 -5.63 0.91
CA LYS A 19 -3.72 -5.36 0.71
C LYS A 19 -3.24 -5.69 -0.71
N TYR A 20 -3.50 -6.90 -1.20
CA TYR A 20 -3.05 -7.30 -2.54
C TYR A 20 -3.80 -6.61 -3.69
N PRO A 21 -5.14 -6.44 -3.63
CA PRO A 21 -5.85 -5.65 -4.63
C PRO A 21 -5.36 -4.20 -4.70
N PHE A 22 -5.11 -3.56 -3.56
CA PHE A 22 -4.60 -2.18 -3.54
C PHE A 22 -3.21 -2.10 -4.16
N TRP A 23 -2.34 -3.07 -3.88
CA TRP A 23 -1.01 -3.12 -4.51
C TRP A 23 -1.11 -3.30 -6.03
N GLN A 24 -2.00 -4.15 -6.52
CA GLN A 24 -2.23 -4.33 -7.96
C GLN A 24 -2.80 -3.05 -8.60
N MET A 25 -3.71 -2.36 -7.92
CA MET A 25 -4.26 -1.08 -8.38
C MET A 25 -3.18 0.01 -8.44
N CYS A 26 -2.33 0.11 -7.42
CA CYS A 26 -1.18 1.01 -7.41
C CYS A 26 -0.17 0.64 -8.52
N ALA A 27 0.02 -0.67 -8.76
CA ALA A 27 0.90 -1.15 -9.81
C ALA A 27 0.45 -0.75 -11.21
N ARG A 28 -0.87 -0.69 -11.42
CA ARG A 28 -1.49 -0.36 -12.72
C ARG A 28 -1.73 1.13 -12.94
N ASN A 29 -1.70 1.94 -11.87
CA ASN A 29 -1.98 3.37 -11.94
C ASN A 29 -0.84 4.20 -11.34
N PRO A 30 0.08 4.74 -12.17
CA PRO A 30 1.18 5.59 -11.71
C PRO A 30 0.71 6.94 -11.11
N HIS A 31 -0.56 7.31 -11.29
CA HIS A 31 -1.16 8.48 -10.66
C HIS A 31 -1.87 8.17 -9.34
N ALA A 32 -1.93 6.90 -8.92
CA ALA A 32 -2.43 6.54 -7.61
C ALA A 32 -1.43 6.92 -6.51
N THR A 33 -1.97 7.20 -5.34
CA THR A 33 -1.20 7.38 -4.11
C THR A 33 -1.63 6.29 -3.14
N CYS A 34 -0.68 5.53 -2.59
CA CYS A 34 -0.98 4.53 -1.57
C CYS A 34 -0.59 5.07 -0.20
N ALA A 35 -1.54 5.08 0.73
CA ALA A 35 -1.28 5.40 2.12
C ALA A 35 -1.72 4.23 2.99
N ARG A 36 -1.02 4.02 4.10
CA ARG A 36 -1.42 3.03 5.09
C ARG A 36 -1.23 3.57 6.49
N ALA A 37 -2.23 3.37 7.35
CA ALA A 37 -2.16 3.64 8.77
C ALA A 37 -2.08 2.30 9.54
N PRO A 38 -0.87 1.83 9.89
CA PRO A 38 -0.68 0.63 10.69
C PRO A 38 -1.05 0.90 12.16
N LEU A 39 -1.67 -0.10 12.80
CA LEU A 39 -2.03 -0.02 14.24
C LEU A 39 -0.84 -0.28 15.18
N THR A 40 0.25 -0.83 14.66
CA THR A 40 1.43 -1.19 15.46
C THR A 40 2.73 -0.73 14.82
N ARG A 41 3.75 -0.46 15.65
CA ARG A 41 5.10 -0.11 15.19
C ARG A 41 5.74 -1.19 14.31
N ALA A 42 5.51 -2.47 14.64
CA ALA A 42 6.01 -3.59 13.85
C ALA A 42 5.41 -3.57 12.43
N ALA A 43 4.10 -3.33 12.31
CA ALA A 43 3.45 -3.18 11.02
C ALA A 43 3.93 -1.93 10.26
N ALA A 44 4.24 -0.83 10.95
CA ALA A 44 4.80 0.37 10.33
C ALA A 44 6.17 0.16 9.69
N ARG A 45 7.03 -0.64 10.32
CA ARG A 45 8.33 -1.02 9.73
C ARG A 45 8.15 -1.82 8.44
N GLN A 46 7.27 -2.83 8.46
CA GLN A 46 6.96 -3.64 7.29
C GLN A 46 6.46 -2.78 6.12
N CYS A 47 5.68 -1.73 6.43
CA CYS A 47 5.17 -0.81 5.43
C CYS A 47 6.28 -0.01 4.74
N ARG A 48 7.20 0.58 5.49
CA ARG A 48 8.28 1.38 4.89
C ARG A 48 9.11 0.56 3.90
N GLU A 49 9.45 -0.67 4.28
CA GLU A 49 10.26 -1.55 3.44
C GLU A 49 9.52 -1.98 2.16
N ARG A 50 8.24 -2.36 2.26
CA ARG A 50 7.48 -2.87 1.11
C ARG A 50 6.87 -1.80 0.22
N TYR A 51 6.31 -0.72 0.78
CA TYR A 51 5.71 0.36 -0.02
C TYR A 51 6.78 1.19 -0.73
N ALA A 52 7.96 1.38 -0.14
CA ALA A 52 9.08 2.01 -0.85
C ALA A 52 9.51 1.18 -2.06
N HIS A 53 9.53 -0.16 -1.94
CA HIS A 53 9.83 -1.04 -3.06
C HIS A 53 8.75 -0.99 -4.15
N LEU A 54 7.47 -0.99 -3.74
CA LEU A 54 6.34 -0.87 -4.65
C LEU A 54 6.38 0.46 -5.40
N ALA A 55 6.56 1.59 -4.69
CA ALA A 55 6.64 2.92 -5.29
C ALA A 55 7.75 3.02 -6.34
N ARG A 56 8.91 2.39 -6.07
CA ARG A 56 10.04 2.33 -7.03
C ARG A 56 9.72 1.49 -8.27
N ARG A 57 8.93 0.41 -8.13
CA ARG A 57 8.64 -0.52 -9.23
C ARG A 57 7.48 -0.09 -10.12
N SER A 58 6.47 0.54 -9.55
CA SER A 58 5.23 0.87 -10.28
C SER A 58 5.06 2.33 -10.64
N GLY A 59 5.92 3.22 -10.12
CA GLY A 59 5.73 4.66 -10.26
C GLY A 59 4.55 5.21 -9.44
N CYS A 60 3.87 4.37 -8.65
CA CYS A 60 2.84 4.79 -7.70
C CYS A 60 3.49 5.62 -6.59
N ARG A 61 2.89 6.75 -6.20
CA ARG A 61 3.45 7.60 -5.13
C ARG A 61 3.11 6.98 -3.77
N GLY A 62 4.12 6.76 -2.94
CA GLY A 62 4.00 6.24 -1.58
C GLY A 62 3.98 7.33 -0.53
#